data_AF-A0A957TKG3-F1
#
_entry.id   AF-A0A957TKG3-F1
#
_cell.length_a   1.000
_cell.length_b   1.000
_cell.length_c   1.000
_cell.angle_alpha   90.00
_cell.angle_beta   90.00
_cell.angle_gamma   90.00
#
_symmetry.space_group_name_H-M   'P 1'
#
loop_
_entity.id
_entity.type
_entity.pdbx_description
1 polymer ?
#
loop_
_entity_poly.entity_id
_entity_poly.type
_entity_poly.pdbx_seq_one_letter_code
_entity_poly.pdbx_strand_id
1 'polypeptide(L)'
;INIRGPIDKLSLEEFKAVQETNVTGPWLLCRALAGHLKERGYGRVINIGSTLSIVTMPDRTPYATSKGAILQMSRTLALEWAPHGITVNCVMPGPFGTEMNLPLM
;
A
#
# COMPACT_ATOMS: atom_id res chain seq x y z
N ILE A 1 -5.93 6.31 3.20
CA ILE A 1 -7.21 6.98 2.82
C ILE A 1 -7.66 6.55 1.41
N ASN A 2 -8.93 6.79 1.06
CA ASN A 2 -9.50 6.49 -0.26
C ASN A 2 -10.38 7.66 -0.74
N ILE A 3 -9.79 8.61 -1.45
CA ILE A 3 -10.52 9.71 -2.10
C ILE A 3 -11.01 9.22 -3.46
N ARG A 4 -12.30 9.46 -3.75
CA ARG A 4 -13.02 8.90 -4.89
C ARG A 4 -13.48 10.03 -5.80
N GLY A 5 -13.40 9.81 -7.11
CA GLY A 5 -13.88 10.74 -8.12
C GLY A 5 -13.33 10.41 -9.51
N PRO A 6 -14.00 10.85 -10.58
CA PRO A 6 -13.46 10.73 -11.92
C PRO A 6 -12.22 11.61 -12.07
N ILE A 7 -11.30 11.23 -12.95
CA ILE A 7 -9.97 11.84 -13.03
C ILE A 7 -10.00 13.33 -13.38
N ASP A 8 -11.01 13.79 -14.13
CA ASP A 8 -11.19 15.18 -14.53
C ASP A 8 -11.78 16.08 -13.42
N LYS A 9 -12.22 15.49 -12.29
CA LYS A 9 -12.77 16.21 -11.13
C LYS A 9 -11.89 16.18 -9.90
N LEU A 10 -10.88 15.31 -9.88
CA LEU A 10 -9.92 15.23 -8.80
C LEU A 10 -8.82 16.28 -8.96
N SER A 11 -8.49 16.96 -7.88
CA SER A 11 -7.35 17.86 -7.81
C SER A 11 -6.04 17.07 -7.68
N LEU A 12 -4.92 17.73 -8.04
CA LEU A 12 -3.59 17.17 -7.84
C LEU A 12 -3.30 16.96 -6.36
N GLU A 13 -3.79 17.83 -5.50
CA GLU A 13 -3.64 17.82 -4.06
C GLU A 13 -4.30 16.58 -3.44
N GLU A 14 -5.51 16.23 -3.89
CA GLU A 14 -6.18 14.99 -3.49
C GLU A 14 -5.41 13.75 -3.91
N PHE A 15 -4.90 13.73 -5.16
CA PHE A 15 -4.07 12.62 -5.61
C PHE A 15 -2.81 12.47 -4.74
N LYS A 16 -2.11 13.59 -4.47
CA LYS A 16 -0.91 13.61 -3.62
C LYS A 16 -1.21 13.17 -2.20
N ALA A 17 -2.30 13.64 -1.59
CA ALA A 17 -2.69 13.25 -0.24
C ALA A 17 -2.89 11.73 -0.11
N VAL A 18 -3.50 11.11 -1.13
CA VAL A 18 -3.66 9.65 -1.19
C VAL A 18 -2.32 8.95 -1.32
N GLN A 19 -1.43 9.39 -2.22
CA GLN A 19 -0.10 8.77 -2.37
C GLN A 19 0.75 8.93 -1.11
N GLU A 20 0.75 10.11 -0.51
CA GLU A 20 1.54 10.40 0.69
C GLU A 20 1.15 9.48 1.84
N THR A 21 -0.15 9.36 2.09
CA THR A 21 -0.64 8.48 3.16
C THR A 21 -0.41 7.01 2.83
N ASN A 22 -0.78 6.58 1.62
CA ASN A 22 -0.88 5.16 1.30
C ASN A 22 0.43 4.54 0.83
N VAL A 23 1.37 5.34 0.30
CA VAL A 23 2.64 4.88 -0.28
C VAL A 23 3.81 5.42 0.52
N THR A 24 3.95 6.74 0.66
CA THR A 24 5.09 7.36 1.34
C THR A 24 5.15 6.91 2.81
N GLY A 25 4.01 6.89 3.52
CA GLY A 25 3.94 6.42 4.91
C GLY A 25 4.54 5.02 5.11
N PRO A 26 4.00 3.97 4.46
CA PRO A 26 4.57 2.62 4.57
C PRO A 26 6.01 2.51 4.07
N TRP A 27 6.39 3.27 3.04
CA TRP A 27 7.78 3.30 2.55
C TRP A 27 8.75 3.85 3.61
N LEU A 28 8.40 4.97 4.26
CA LEU A 28 9.18 5.57 5.34
C LEU A 28 9.34 4.61 6.52
N LEU A 29 8.28 3.90 6.89
CA LEU A 29 8.33 2.87 7.93
C LEU A 29 9.30 1.73 7.56
N CYS A 30 9.19 1.21 6.34
CA CYS A 30 10.10 0.16 5.86
C CYS A 30 11.56 0.66 5.86
N ARG A 31 11.80 1.88 5.38
CA ARG A 31 13.13 2.51 5.37
C ARG A 31 13.71 2.64 6.78
N ALA A 32 12.92 3.10 7.75
CA ALA A 32 13.38 3.27 9.13
C ALA A 32 13.73 1.93 9.82
N LEU A 33 12.98 0.87 9.50
CA LEU A 33 13.19 -0.45 10.09
C LEU A 33 14.26 -1.29 9.39
N ALA A 34 14.61 -0.96 8.15
CA ALA A 34 15.46 -1.80 7.30
C ALA A 34 16.79 -2.21 7.97
N GLY A 35 17.50 -1.25 8.59
CA GLY A 35 18.77 -1.53 9.27
C GLY A 35 18.61 -2.51 10.44
N HIS A 36 17.66 -2.23 11.32
CA HIS A 36 17.38 -3.05 12.51
C HIS A 36 16.97 -4.49 12.15
N LEU A 37 16.13 -4.66 11.12
CA LEU A 37 15.71 -5.99 10.67
C LEU A 37 16.89 -6.78 10.08
N LYS A 38 17.75 -6.11 9.31
CA LYS A 38 18.93 -6.73 8.70
C LYS A 38 19.96 -7.15 9.75
N GLU A 39 20.24 -6.30 10.74
CA GLU A 39 21.13 -6.62 11.87
C GLU A 39 20.62 -7.82 12.67
N ARG A 40 19.30 -7.88 12.90
CA ARG A 40 18.66 -9.01 13.57
C ARG A 40 18.71 -10.32 12.77
N GLY A 41 18.91 -10.26 11.44
CA GLY A 41 18.86 -11.43 10.56
C GLY A 41 17.48 -12.10 10.47
N TYR A 42 16.43 -11.40 10.90
CA TYR A 42 15.05 -11.90 10.88
C TYR A 42 14.04 -10.75 10.91
N GLY A 43 12.99 -10.87 10.09
CA GLY A 43 11.87 -9.94 10.11
C GLY A 43 10.66 -10.44 9.32
N ARG A 44 9.48 -9.93 9.65
CA ARG A 44 8.23 -10.15 8.91
C ARG A 44 7.54 -8.81 8.72
N VAL A 45 7.41 -8.39 7.47
CA VAL A 45 6.69 -7.16 7.11
C VAL A 45 5.43 -7.52 6.32
N ILE A 46 4.29 -7.00 6.77
CA ILE A 46 3.01 -7.19 6.10
C ILE A 46 2.48 -5.81 5.76
N ASN A 47 2.47 -5.47 4.47
CA ASN A 47 1.83 -4.27 3.98
C ASN A 47 0.38 -4.56 3.60
N ILE A 48 -0.46 -3.54 3.72
CA ILE A 48 -1.89 -3.65 3.40
C ILE A 48 -2.17 -3.03 2.03
N GLY A 49 -2.33 -3.90 1.04
CA GLY A 49 -2.80 -3.58 -0.30
C GLY A 49 -4.32 -3.47 -0.37
N SER A 50 -4.88 -3.95 -1.48
CA SER A 50 -6.32 -4.12 -1.73
C SER A 50 -6.48 -5.10 -2.89
N THR A 51 -7.65 -5.72 -3.09
CA THR A 51 -7.95 -6.34 -4.40
C THR A 51 -7.78 -5.32 -5.54
N LEU A 52 -7.99 -4.03 -5.26
CA LEU A 52 -7.72 -2.92 -6.17
C LEU A 52 -6.23 -2.69 -6.49
N SER A 53 -5.32 -3.48 -5.91
CA SER A 53 -3.90 -3.54 -6.30
C SER A 53 -3.68 -4.28 -7.63
N ILE A 54 -4.63 -5.12 -8.06
CA ILE A 54 -4.52 -5.98 -9.25
C ILE A 54 -5.65 -5.70 -10.25
N VAL A 55 -6.89 -5.66 -9.76
CA VAL A 55 -8.06 -5.27 -10.56
C VAL A 55 -8.41 -3.81 -10.23
N THR A 56 -9.26 -3.14 -11.02
CA THR A 56 -9.64 -1.75 -10.72
C THR A 56 -11.11 -1.46 -11.03
N MET A 57 -11.59 -0.29 -10.58
CA MET A 57 -12.95 0.21 -10.78
C MET A 57 -12.90 1.70 -11.12
N PRO A 58 -13.93 2.25 -11.81
CA PRO A 58 -14.05 3.69 -12.03
C PRO A 58 -13.97 4.50 -10.73
N ASP A 59 -13.52 5.75 -10.86
CA ASP A 59 -13.44 6.74 -9.77
C ASP A 59 -12.50 6.37 -8.62
N ARG A 60 -11.49 5.53 -8.87
CA ARG A 60 -10.52 5.04 -7.87
C ARG A 60 -9.07 5.31 -8.25
N THR A 61 -8.80 6.15 -9.25
CA THR A 61 -7.44 6.35 -9.78
C THR A 61 -6.39 6.67 -8.70
N PRO A 62 -6.61 7.58 -7.73
CA PRO A 62 -5.63 7.79 -6.65
C PRO A 62 -5.41 6.55 -5.79
N TYR A 63 -6.51 5.92 -5.36
CA TYR A 63 -6.48 4.79 -4.43
C TYR A 63 -5.90 3.53 -5.08
N ALA A 64 -6.43 3.10 -6.22
CA ALA A 64 -5.96 1.91 -6.94
C ALA A 64 -4.48 2.03 -7.32
N THR A 65 -4.04 3.20 -7.81
CA THR A 65 -2.62 3.47 -8.08
C THR A 65 -1.78 3.29 -6.83
N SER A 66 -2.19 3.88 -5.70
CA SER A 66 -1.45 3.75 -4.43
C SER A 66 -1.37 2.30 -3.93
N LYS A 67 -2.43 1.52 -4.13
CA LYS A 67 -2.48 0.10 -3.72
C LYS A 67 -1.68 -0.79 -4.67
N GLY A 68 -1.61 -0.47 -5.96
CA GLY A 68 -0.68 -1.08 -6.91
C GLY A 68 0.78 -0.79 -6.56
N ALA A 69 1.09 0.46 -6.16
CA ALA A 69 2.43 0.86 -5.72
C ALA A 69 2.88 0.06 -4.48
N ILE A 70 2.01 -0.09 -3.48
CA ILE A 70 2.32 -0.93 -2.30
C ILE A 70 2.58 -2.39 -2.67
N LEU A 71 1.81 -2.96 -3.60
CA LEU A 71 2.05 -4.33 -4.05
C LEU A 71 3.45 -4.48 -4.68
N GLN A 72 3.85 -3.57 -5.56
CA GLN A 72 5.17 -3.62 -6.18
C GLN A 72 6.28 -3.33 -5.17
N MET A 73 6.10 -2.35 -4.29
CA MET A 73 7.04 -2.06 -3.21
C MET A 73 7.29 -3.28 -2.33
N SER A 74 6.24 -4.01 -1.93
CA SER A 74 6.36 -5.24 -1.16
C SER A 74 7.15 -6.32 -1.90
N ARG A 75 6.92 -6.49 -3.21
CA ARG A 75 7.66 -7.46 -4.04
C ARG A 75 9.14 -7.12 -4.12
N THR A 76 9.46 -5.85 -4.37
CA THR A 76 10.84 -5.37 -4.43
C THR A 76 11.55 -5.58 -3.09
N LEU A 77 10.95 -5.14 -1.98
CA LEU A 77 11.53 -5.30 -0.65
C LEU A 77 11.68 -6.78 -0.25
N ALA A 78 10.77 -7.66 -0.67
CA ALA A 78 10.91 -9.10 -0.43
C ALA A 78 12.19 -9.65 -1.07
N LEU A 79 12.50 -9.24 -2.31
CA LEU A 79 13.73 -9.66 -2.99
C LEU A 79 14.98 -9.04 -2.37
N GLU A 80 14.94 -7.74 -2.07
CA GLU A 80 16.06 -7.03 -1.45
C GLU A 80 16.42 -7.57 -0.06
N TRP A 81 15.41 -8.02 0.69
CA TRP A 81 15.59 -8.40 2.10
C TRP A 81 15.63 -9.90 2.34
N ALA A 82 15.34 -10.72 1.32
CA ALA A 82 15.47 -12.17 1.38
C ALA A 82 16.86 -12.67 1.83
N PRO A 83 18.00 -12.10 1.38
CA PRO A 83 19.33 -12.51 1.84
C PRO A 83 19.54 -12.32 3.36
N HIS A 84 18.72 -11.49 4.01
CA HIS A 84 18.80 -11.17 5.43
C HIS A 84 17.78 -11.95 6.28
N GLY A 85 17.11 -12.98 5.74
CA GLY A 85 16.14 -13.79 6.49
C GLY A 85 14.79 -13.10 6.73
N ILE A 86 14.52 -12.00 6.02
CA ILE A 86 13.32 -11.18 6.18
C ILE A 86 12.34 -11.49 5.05
N THR A 87 11.05 -11.64 5.38
CA THR A 87 9.99 -11.76 4.38
C THR A 87 9.13 -10.53 4.35
N VAL A 88 8.72 -10.10 3.16
CA VAL A 88 7.78 -9.00 2.95
C VAL A 88 6.59 -9.51 2.15
N ASN A 89 5.39 -9.32 2.67
CA ASN A 89 4.15 -9.73 2.02
C ASN A 89 3.17 -8.56 1.90
N CYS A 90 2.28 -8.63 0.92
CA CYS A 90 1.19 -7.68 0.73
C CYS A 90 -0.14 -8.43 0.81
N VAL A 91 -0.95 -8.13 1.83
CA VAL A 91 -2.30 -8.67 1.96
C VAL A 91 -3.25 -7.74 1.20
N MET A 92 -4.16 -8.31 0.42
CA MET A 92 -5.03 -7.57 -0.51
C MET A 92 -6.52 -7.83 -0.18
N PRO A 93 -7.08 -7.16 0.83
CA PRO A 93 -8.48 -7.34 1.19
C PRO A 93 -9.43 -6.84 0.09
N GLY A 94 -10.55 -7.55 -0.07
CA GLY A 94 -11.76 -7.01 -0.71
C GLY A 94 -12.54 -6.12 0.26
N PRO A 95 -13.82 -5.85 0.01
CA PRO A 95 -14.70 -5.24 1.00
C PRO A 95 -14.82 -6.13 2.25
N PHE A 96 -14.63 -5.56 3.44
CA PHE A 96 -14.85 -6.24 4.72
C PHE A 96 -15.36 -5.24 5.77
N GLY A 97 -16.05 -5.76 6.78
CA GLY A 97 -16.76 -4.97 7.79
C GLY A 97 -15.87 -4.01 8.57
N THR A 98 -15.81 -2.75 8.12
CA THR A 98 -15.08 -1.65 8.78
C THR A 98 -15.86 -0.37 8.58
N GLU A 99 -15.62 0.64 9.42
CA GLU A 99 -16.24 1.97 9.28
C GLU A 99 -16.03 2.56 7.87
N MET A 100 -14.85 2.37 7.29
CA MET A 100 -14.53 2.82 5.92
C MET A 100 -15.41 2.17 4.85
N ASN A 101 -15.88 0.95 5.08
CA ASN A 101 -16.66 0.17 4.13
C ASN A 101 -18.17 0.19 4.44
N LEU A 102 -18.63 0.86 5.51
CA LEU A 102 -20.07 1.01 5.79
C LEU A 102 -20.86 1.57 4.59
N PRO A 103 -20.37 2.53 3.79
CA PRO A 103 -21.11 3.01 2.63
C PRO A 103 -21.19 2.01 1.45
N LEU A 104 -20.52 0.85 1.55
CA LEU A 104 -20.49 -0.20 0.53
C LEU A 104 -21.25 -1.47 0.94
N MET A 105 -21.74 -1.53 2.18
CA MET A 105 -22.54 -2.63 2.73
C MET A 105 -23.99 -2.19 2.85
#